data_AF-A0A0R1WM49-F1
#
_entry.id   AF-A0A0R1WM49-F1
#
_cell.length_a   1.000
_cell.length_b   1.000
_cell.length_c   1.000
_cell.angle_alpha   90.00
_cell.angle_beta   90.00
_cell.angle_gamma   90.00
#
_symmetry.space_group_name_H-M   'P 1'
#
loop_
_entity.id
_entity.type
_entity.pdbx_description
1 polymer ?
#
loop_
_entity_poly.entity_id
_entity_poly.type
_entity_poly.pdbx_seq_one_letter_code
_entity_poly.pdbx_strand_id
1 'polypeptide(L)' 'MKDVVFVKQLEGATAEKNANQYLKDGWQLLHVGTNLAGILENGQAEYETIYVVGADQAHYDKYQSDLKDASKVEDEF' A
#
# COMPACT_ATOMS: atom_id res chain seq x y z
N MET A 1 -13.62 8.63 -12.56
CA MET A 1 -12.73 7.71 -11.81
C MET A 1 -13.21 6.30 -12.12
N LYS A 2 -12.31 5.31 -12.26
CA LYS A 2 -12.75 3.91 -12.15
C LYS A 2 -13.36 3.75 -10.74
N ASP A 3 -14.37 2.91 -10.57
CA ASP A 3 -15.03 2.72 -9.27
C ASP A 3 -14.05 2.09 -8.28
N VAL A 4 -13.30 2.93 -7.55
CA VAL A 4 -12.39 2.49 -6.50
C VAL A 4 -13.22 1.95 -5.35
N VAL A 5 -13.08 0.65 -5.06
CA VAL A 5 -13.78 -0.04 -3.97
C VAL A 5 -12.88 -0.32 -2.77
N PHE A 6 -11.56 -0.25 -2.97
CA PHE A 6 -10.56 -0.47 -1.93
C PHE A 6 -9.40 0.51 -2.07
N VAL A 7 -8.91 0.99 -0.93
CA VAL A 7 -7.79 1.92 -0.84
C VAL A 7 -6.72 1.33 0.05
N LYS A 8 -5.45 1.47 -0.37
CA LYS A 8 -4.29 1.06 0.40
C LYS A 8 -3.32 2.21 0.56
N GLN A 9 -2.99 2.53 1.81
CA GLN A 9 -1.88 3.42 2.16
C GLN A 9 -0.59 2.61 2.23
N LEU A 10 0.49 3.18 1.69
CA LEU A 10 1.84 2.63 1.67
C LEU A 10 2.78 3.66 2.31
N GLU A 11 3.54 3.22 3.29
CA GLU A 11 4.47 4.03 4.08
C GLU A 11 5.78 3.25 4.36
N GLY A 12 6.77 3.91 4.95
CA GLY A 12 8.09 3.37 5.17
C GLY A 12 9.02 3.33 3.95
N ALA A 13 10.23 2.81 4.16
CA ALA A 13 11.34 2.85 3.20
C ALA A 13 11.08 2.16 1.85
N THR A 14 10.07 1.30 1.76
CA THR A 14 9.71 0.57 0.52
C THR A 14 8.43 1.08 -0.13
N ALA A 15 7.82 2.14 0.38
CA ALA A 15 6.51 2.63 -0.05
C ALA A 15 6.45 2.93 -1.56
N GLU A 16 7.45 3.62 -2.10
CA GLU A 16 7.53 3.95 -3.53
C GLU A 16 7.59 2.69 -4.41
N LYS A 17 8.46 1.75 -4.04
CA LYS A 17 8.62 0.47 -4.77
C LYS A 17 7.31 -0.33 -4.75
N ASN A 18 6.64 -0.39 -3.60
CA ASN A 18 5.37 -1.08 -3.45
C ASN A 18 4.28 -0.39 -4.27
N ALA A 19 4.20 0.95 -4.23
CA ALA A 19 3.25 1.72 -5.03
C ALA A 19 3.43 1.42 -6.52
N ASN A 20 4.67 1.43 -7.02
CA ASN A 20 4.99 1.06 -8.40
C ASN A 20 4.54 -0.35 -8.77
N GLN A 21 4.58 -1.31 -7.84
CA GLN A 21 4.07 -2.66 -8.09
C GLN A 21 2.55 -2.66 -8.29
N TYR A 22 1.79 -2.01 -7.38
CA TYR A 22 0.34 -1.89 -7.53
C TYR A 22 -0.05 -1.16 -8.82
N LEU A 23 0.68 -0.12 -9.21
CA LEU A 23 0.44 0.62 -10.45
C LEU A 23 0.68 -0.24 -11.70
N LYS A 24 1.72 -1.07 -11.71
CA LYS A 24 1.95 -2.05 -12.79
C LYS A 24 0.83 -3.08 -12.86
N ASP A 25 0.28 -3.45 -11.70
CA ASP A 25 -0.83 -4.38 -11.58
C ASP A 25 -2.19 -3.73 -11.88
N GLY A 26 -2.23 -2.49 -12.38
CA GLY A 26 -3.45 -1.83 -12.87
C GLY A 26 -4.19 -0.97 -11.84
N TRP A 27 -3.66 -0.82 -10.63
CA TRP A 27 -4.21 0.06 -9.59
C TRP A 27 -4.00 1.54 -9.96
N GLN A 28 -4.73 2.43 -9.30
CA GLN A 28 -4.68 3.87 -9.52
C GLN A 28 -3.93 4.58 -8.40
N LEU A 29 -3.03 5.51 -8.71
CA LEU A 29 -2.47 6.42 -7.70
C LEU A 29 -3.53 7.48 -7.37
N LEU A 30 -3.94 7.55 -6.10
CA LEU A 30 -4.95 8.48 -5.61
C LEU A 30 -4.32 9.70 -4.94
N HIS A 31 -3.23 9.51 -4.20
CA HIS A 31 -2.58 10.59 -3.46
C HIS A 31 -1.10 10.27 -3.19
N VAL A 32 -0.29 11.33 -3.10
CA VAL A 32 1.07 11.31 -2.54
C VAL A 32 1.15 12.44 -1.54
N GLY A 33 1.57 12.13 -0.32
CA GLY A 33 1.61 13.08 0.78
C GLY A 33 2.66 12.73 1.81
N THR A 34 2.56 13.34 2.98
CA THR A 34 3.42 13.04 4.12
C THR A 34 2.58 12.68 5.34
N ASN A 35 3.08 11.75 6.14
CA ASN A 35 2.49 11.40 7.44
C ASN A 35 3.56 11.53 8.54
N LEU A 36 3.12 11.83 9.76
CA LEU A 36 4.00 11.85 10.92
C LEU A 36 4.30 10.40 11.33
N ALA A 37 5.54 9.97 11.18
CA ALA A 37 5.99 8.63 11.55
C ALA A 37 6.37 8.56 13.05
N GLY A 38 6.86 9.66 13.61
CA GLY A 38 7.20 9.73 15.03
C GLY A 38 7.72 11.09 15.47
N ILE A 39 8.01 11.19 16.77
CA ILE A 39 8.73 12.30 17.37
C ILE A 39 10.01 11.72 18.00
N LEU A 40 11.17 12.22 17.57
CA LEU A 40 12.47 11.83 18.09
C LEU A 40 12.66 12.36 19.52
N GLU A 41 13.61 11.80 20.27
CA GLU A 41 13.89 12.22 21.66
C GLU A 41 14.25 13.70 21.81
N ASN A 42 14.80 14.31 20.75
CA ASN A 42 15.11 15.75 20.69
C ASN A 42 13.88 16.64 20.36
N GLY A 43 12.68 16.06 20.26
CA GLY A 43 11.43 16.77 19.93
C GLY A 43 11.22 17.02 18.44
N GLN A 44 12.11 16.54 17.57
CA GLN A 44 11.95 16.69 16.12
C GLN A 44 10.91 15.70 15.58
N ALA A 45 10.01 16.19 14.74
CA ALA A 45 9.07 15.37 14.00
C ALA A 45 9.77 14.63 12.83
N GLU A 46 9.59 13.33 12.78
CA GLU A 46 9.98 12.46 11.67
C GLU A 46 8.78 12.25 10.76
N TYR A 47 8.92 12.64 9.49
CA TYR A 47 7.87 12.50 8.49
C TYR A 47 8.28 11.47 7.44
N GLU A 48 7.31 10.68 7.01
CA GLU A 48 7.46 9.76 5.90
C GLU A 48 6.58 10.15 4.73
N THR A 49 7.05 9.87 3.52
CA THR A 49 6.23 9.97 2.31
C THR A 49 5.24 8.81 2.29
N ILE A 50 3.96 9.14 2.08
CA ILE A 50 2.90 8.16 1.89
C ILE A 50 2.43 8.14 0.44
N TYR A 51 2.10 6.95 -0.04
CA TYR A 51 1.44 6.73 -1.32
C TYR A 51 0.11 6.03 -1.08
N VAL A 52 -0.97 6.57 -1.65
CA VAL A 52 -2.31 6.00 -1.54
C VAL A 52 -2.72 5.49 -2.91
N VAL A 53 -2.97 4.18 -3.00
CA VAL A 53 -3.41 3.52 -4.24
C VAL A 53 -4.82 2.96 -4.09
N GLY A 54 -5.57 2.95 -5.19
CA GLY A 54 -6.94 2.47 -5.26
C GLY A 54 -7.10 1.31 -6.24
N ALA A 55 -7.90 0.32 -5.85
CA ALA A 55 -8.30 -0.80 -6.69
C ALA A 55 -9.79 -0.71 -7.04
N ASP A 56 -10.13 -1.10 -8.27
CA ASP A 56 -11.49 -1.54 -8.60
C ASP A 56 -11.73 -2.96 -8.07
N GLN A 57 -12.96 -3.46 -8.23
CA GLN A 57 -13.36 -4.76 -7.70
C GLN A 57 -12.46 -5.92 -8.18
N ALA A 58 -12.14 -5.96 -9.48
CA ALA A 58 -11.36 -7.07 -10.05
C ALA A 58 -9.94 -7.11 -9.48
N HIS A 59 -9.29 -5.96 -9.32
CA HIS A 59 -7.95 -5.87 -8.75
C HIS A 59 -7.94 -6.16 -7.25
N TYR A 60 -8.99 -5.75 -6.52
CA TYR A 60 -9.13 -6.07 -5.11
C TYR A 60 -9.37 -7.56 -4.86
N ASP A 61 -10.21 -8.21 -5.67
CA ASP A 61 -10.48 -9.65 -5.58
C ASP A 61 -9.20 -10.46 -5.84
N LYS A 62 -8.41 -10.07 -6.84
CA LYS A 62 -7.10 -10.68 -7.10
C LYS A 62 -6.17 -10.53 -5.88
N TYR A 63 -6.07 -9.33 -5.31
CA TYR A 63 -5.25 -9.08 -4.13
C TYR A 63 -5.65 -9.97 -2.94
N GLN A 64 -6.95 -10.14 -2.71
CA GLN A 64 -7.45 -11.05 -1.67
C GLN A 64 -7.11 -12.52 -1.95
N SER A 65 -7.12 -12.96 -3.21
CA SER A 65 -6.69 -14.30 -3.60
C SER A 65 -5.19 -14.50 -3.35
N ASP A 66 -4.36 -13.55 -3.81
CA ASP A 66 -2.91 -13.61 -3.65
C ASP A 66 -2.51 -13.68 -2.16
N LEU A 67 -3.20 -12.93 -1.29
CA LEU A 67 -3.00 -13.00 0.17
C LEU A 67 -3.33 -14.37 0.76
N LYS A 68 -4.44 -14.98 0.33
CA LYS A 68 -4.86 -16.31 0.81
C LYS A 68 -3.90 -17.41 0.37
N ASP A 69 -3.30 -17.26 -0.80
CA ASP A 69 -2.35 -18.24 -1.29
C ASP A 69 -0.98 -18.07 -0.61
N ALA A 70 -0.56 -16.83 -0.34
CA ALA A 70 0.63 -16.58 0.46
C ALA A 70 0.53 -17.15 1.89
N SER A 71 -0.65 -17.04 2.54
CA SER A 71 -0.84 -17.59 3.89
C SER A 71 -0.80 -19.11 3.95
N LYS A 72 -1.24 -19.81 2.90
CA LYS A 72 -1.18 -21.28 2.85
C LYS A 72 0.24 -21.81 2.73
N VAL A 73 1.12 -21.06 2.08
CA VAL A 73 2.53 -21.46 1.93
C VAL A 73 3.26 -21.39 3.27
N GLU A 74 2.89 -20.46 4.16
CA GLU A 74 3.50 -20.37 5.50
C GLU A 74 3.07 -21.48 6.46
N ASP A 75 1.87 -22.05 6.27
CA ASP A 75 1.34 -23.15 7.11
C ASP A 75 1.90 -24.55 6.74
N GLU A 76 2.61 -24.67 5.60
CA GLU A 76 3.19 -25.95 5.11
C GLU A 76 4.68 -26.14 5.46
N PHE A 77 5.30 -25.21 6.19
CA PHE A 77 6.69 -25.28 6.70
C PHE A 77 6.76 -25.29 8.23
#